data_AF-A0A533XXI3-F1
#
_entry.id   AF-A0A533XXI3-F1
#
_cell.length_a   1.000
_cell.length_b   1.000
_cell.length_c   1.000
_cell.angle_alpha   90.00
_cell.angle_beta   90.00
_cell.angle_gamma   90.00
#
_symmetry.space_group_name_H-M   'P 1'
#
loop_
_entity.id
_entity.type
_entity.pdbx_description
1 polymer ?
#
loop_
_entity_poly.entity_id
_entity_poly.type
_entity_poly.pdbx_seq_one_letter_code
_entity_poly.pdbx_strand_id
1 'polypeptide(L)' 'MADTQRPSNPRRLRELIARGTVVLPGAFNALTAMQIERAGFDAVYVSGAGIAAARG' A
#
# COMPACT_ATOMS: atom_id res chain seq x y z
N MET A 1 23.97 -18.23 0.80
CA MET A 1 22.82 -17.79 1.63
C MET A 1 21.95 -16.93 0.73
N ALA A 2 20.87 -17.49 0.18
CA ALA A 2 20.18 -16.91 -0.98
C ALA A 2 19.47 -15.59 -0.64
N ASP A 3 19.84 -14.52 -1.34
CA ASP A 3 19.08 -13.28 -1.39
C ASP A 3 17.73 -13.58 -2.06
N THR A 4 16.69 -13.80 -1.25
CA THR A 4 15.32 -13.91 -1.76
C THR A 4 14.87 -12.51 -2.14
N GLN A 5 15.18 -12.12 -3.38
CA GLN A 5 14.76 -10.88 -3.98
C GLN A 5 13.25 -10.68 -3.74
N ARG A 6 12.93 -9.72 -2.88
CA ARG A 6 11.54 -9.38 -2.55
C ARG A 6 10.83 -9.03 -3.86
N PRO A 7 9.64 -9.61 -4.13
CA PRO A 7 8.95 -9.34 -5.39
C PRO A 7 8.73 -7.83 -5.53
N SER A 8 8.89 -7.33 -6.75
CA SER A 8 8.63 -5.92 -7.05
C SER A 8 7.18 -5.57 -6.68
N ASN A 9 6.94 -4.33 -6.24
CA ASN A 9 5.61 -3.88 -5.83
C ASN A 9 4.50 -4.22 -6.84
N PRO A 10 4.69 -4.04 -8.17
CA PRO A 10 3.68 -4.44 -9.15
C PRO A 10 3.41 -5.94 -9.18
N ARG A 11 4.44 -6.79 -9.00
CA ARG A 11 4.26 -8.25 -8.95
C ARG A 11 3.48 -8.66 -7.70
N ARG A 12 3.86 -8.15 -6.53
CA ARG A 12 3.17 -8.43 -5.26
C ARG A 12 1.70 -8.00 -5.31
N LEU A 13 1.41 -6.83 -5.86
CA LEU A 13 0.02 -6.36 -6.01
C LEU A 13 -0.81 -7.29 -6.91
N ARG A 14 -0.26 -7.75 -8.04
CA ARG A 14 -0.94 -8.71 -8.92
C ARG A 14 -1.22 -10.03 -8.21
N GLU A 15 -0.27 -10.52 -7.42
CA GLU A 15 -0.44 -11.73 -6.62
C GLU A 15 -1.54 -11.60 -5.57
N LEU A 16 -1.66 -10.44 -4.91
CA LEU A 16 -2.72 -10.16 -3.95
C LEU A 16 -4.10 -10.13 -4.64
N ILE A 17 -4.21 -9.43 -5.78
CA ILE A 17 -5.46 -9.35 -6.55
C ILE A 17 -5.88 -10.72 -7.09
N ALA A 18 -4.94 -11.55 -7.52
CA ALA A 18 -5.22 -12.90 -8.00
C ALA A 18 -5.79 -13.82 -6.89
N ARG A 19 -5.54 -13.52 -5.61
CA ARG A 19 -6.05 -14.28 -4.47
C ARG A 19 -7.46 -13.85 -4.03
N GLY A 20 -7.94 -12.68 -4.48
CA GLY A 20 -9.26 -12.16 -4.15
C GLY A 20 -9.29 -10.64 -4.05
N THR A 21 -10.34 -10.12 -3.42
CA THR A 21 -10.49 -8.69 -3.17
C THR A 21 -9.42 -8.19 -2.21
N VAL A 22 -8.68 -7.16 -2.62
CA VAL A 22 -7.67 -6.50 -1.78
C VAL A 22 -8.26 -5.20 -1.26
N VAL A 23 -8.21 -4.99 0.05
CA VAL A 23 -8.59 -3.71 0.66
C VAL A 23 -7.37 -2.78 0.65
N LEU A 24 -7.52 -1.59 0.06
CA LEU A 24 -6.45 -0.58 -0.01
C LEU A 24 -6.92 0.72 0.66
N PRO A 25 -6.65 0.91 1.97
CA PRO A 25 -7.00 2.15 2.65
C PRO A 25 -6.22 3.34 2.05
N GLY A 26 -6.85 4.52 2.07
CA GLY A 26 -6.27 5.75 1.56
C GLY A 26 -5.17 6.31 2.47
N ALA A 27 -3.96 6.50 1.95
CA ALA A 27 -2.88 7.19 2.62
C ALA A 27 -2.55 8.51 1.90
N PHE A 28 -2.67 9.64 2.61
CA PHE A 28 -2.33 10.97 2.09
C PHE A 28 -0.98 11.50 2.60
N ASN A 29 -0.37 10.83 3.58
CA ASN A 29 0.98 11.10 4.06
C ASN A 29 1.64 9.82 4.63
N ALA A 30 2.91 9.91 5.00
CA ALA A 30 3.67 8.77 5.52
C ALA A 30 3.14 8.27 6.88
N LEU A 31 2.66 9.17 7.75
CA LEU A 31 2.13 8.79 9.05
C LEU A 31 0.90 7.89 8.90
N THR A 32 -0.06 8.27 8.05
CA THR A 32 -1.24 7.46 7.75
C THR A 32 -0.86 6.12 7.13
N ALA A 33 0.12 6.08 6.21
CA ALA A 33 0.61 4.83 5.64
C ALA A 33 1.18 3.88 6.71
N MET A 34 1.96 4.40 7.66
CA MET A 34 2.48 3.60 8.79
C MET A 34 1.37 3.05 9.69
N GLN A 35 0.30 3.82 9.92
CA GLN A 35 -0.85 3.31 10.69
C GLN A 35 -1.58 2.20 9.95
N ILE A 36 -1.74 2.32 8.63
CA ILE A 36 -2.38 1.29 7.80
C ILE A 36 -1.56 0.00 7.79
N GLU A 37 -0.23 0.09 7.68
CA GLU A 37 0.65 -1.07 7.80
C GLU A 37 0.52 -1.75 9.18
N ARG A 38 0.53 -0.96 10.27
CA ARG A 38 0.34 -1.48 11.64
C ARG A 38 -1.02 -2.12 11.86
N ALA A 39 -2.05 -1.68 11.13
CA ALA A 39 -3.38 -2.30 11.14
C ALA A 39 -3.44 -3.62 10.35
N GLY A 40 -2.34 -4.03 9.69
CA GLY A 40 -2.22 -5.33 9.03
C GLY A 40 -2.67 -5.35 7.57
N PHE A 41 -2.84 -4.20 6.92
CA PHE A 41 -3.17 -4.15 5.50
C PHE A 41 -1.93 -4.38 4.63
N ASP A 42 -2.07 -5.20 3.60
CA ASP A 42 -0.97 -5.54 2.67
C ASP A 42 -0.59 -4.42 1.70
N ALA A 43 -1.48 -3.44 1.50
CA ALA A 43 -1.31 -2.37 0.55
C ALA A 43 -2.09 -1.11 0.95
N VAL A 44 -1.64 0.04 0.45
CA VAL A 44 -2.29 1.35 0.61
C VAL A 44 -2.58 1.98 -0.74
N TYR A 45 -3.62 2.80 -0.83
CA TYR A 45 -3.90 3.62 -1.98
C TYR A 45 -3.47 5.06 -1.71
N VAL A 46 -2.67 5.63 -2.61
CA VAL A 46 -2.22 7.01 -2.51
C VAL A 46 -3.15 7.90 -3.33
N SER A 47 -4.05 8.61 -2.64
CA SER A 47 -5.04 9.48 -3.30
C SER A 47 -4.43 10.83 -3.68
N GLY A 48 -4.47 11.17 -4.97
CA GLY A 48 -4.06 12.49 -5.46
C GLY A 48 -4.88 13.64 -4.84
N ALA A 49 -6.19 13.44 -4.69
CA ALA A 49 -7.06 14.40 -4.00
C ALA A 49 -6.71 14.52 -2.51
N GLY A 50 -6.45 13.40 -1.84
CA GLY A 50 -6.04 13.38 -0.43
C GLY A 50 -4.70 14.10 -0.20
N ILE A 51 -3.74 13.88 -1.09
CA ILE A 51 -2.45 14.59 -1.09
C ILE A 51 -2.64 16.10 -1.34
N ALA A 52 -3.52 16.48 -2.26
CA ALA A 52 -3.79 17.89 -2.56
C ALA A 52 -4.44 18.61 -1.38
N ALA A 53 -5.44 17.98 -0.74
CA ALA A 53 -6.15 18.52 0.41
C ALA A 53 -5.28 18.62 1.67
N ALA A 54 -4.33 17.70 1.88
CA ALA A 54 -3.46 17.69 3.06
C ALA A 54 -2.39 18.79 3.08
N ARG A 55 -2.26 19.58 2.00
CA ARG A 55 -1.28 20.68 1.87
C ARG A 55 -1.91 22.07 1.94
N GLY A 56 -3.22 22.17 2.17
CA GLY A 56 -3.90 23.44 2.46
C GLY A 56 -3.94 23.68 3.96
#